data_AF-A0AAV5AV65-F1
#
_entry.id   AF-A0AAV5AV65-F1
#
_cell.length_a   1.000
_cell.length_b   1.000
_cell.length_c   1.000
_cell.angle_alpha   90.00
_cell.angle_beta   90.00
_cell.angle_gamma   90.00
#
_symmetry.space_group_name_H-M   'P 1'
#
loop_
_entity.id
_entity.type
_entity.pdbx_description
1 polymer ?
#
loop_
_entity_poly.entity_id
_entity_poly.type
_entity_poly.pdbx_seq_one_letter_code
_entity_poly.pdbx_strand_id
1 'polypeptide(L)'
;MVRFFLFGFIFFLFFKNSSAQESVSSVFEQTHWAESLEDITELPVGIRETKDGMEYAIVVTQATFLPEQTLVNAYARLTVPDSQSPNGKKQLFFGATGLSFSYQGKIVGSMRLSLLGDVTVSSSKNWEFLLRGGNIDTNTYITFDCNGLQEIALNGLVRVSPELIVPIDIQNYTPIFNKQVETSVVVKADHWNNLLLKISLPPFAITKQVLKTDRGAFVFQAEDIVLDMSDTHNAEGMSLPAGYEEYLVAKPESCRGFYMGKLRVTLPEEFKKSDARVSLSAERFILDSYGVSGSFSAENLISLGEGTTVGGEHAWRYSLDFIQADFIASKIKGGALSGRILLPIQSVENSENTDDTNTIPSDKKQNTSQKGIHFTGIFTDEDYMLKASSLEKISFDLWKAQATIEPSSYIELQIKDKKFAPKVVLDGQMSLQENDTDKNTYKFEGITFRKFTLQTQEPYIAAEYFGAKGEQRLANFPVSVKDVNVNFKGNRASLNFGIRVGLQKDKFSAEGGFSIYAKKEKSTWKYNTFEISELALNNVDAVVANVSGKLKLMKNDLLTEMVSRRC
;
A
#
# COMPACT_ATOMS: atom_id res chain seq x y z
N MET A 1 80.50 -4.06 -30.11
CA MET A 1 80.18 -2.63 -29.91
C MET A 1 78.86 -2.33 -30.62
N VAL A 2 77.72 -2.67 -30.02
CA VAL A 2 76.38 -2.12 -30.31
C VAL A 2 75.53 -2.43 -29.06
N ARG A 3 75.04 -1.41 -28.35
CA ARG A 3 74.14 -1.57 -27.18
C ARG A 3 73.11 -0.44 -27.17
N PHE A 4 71.86 -0.85 -27.03
CA PHE A 4 70.69 -0.18 -26.45
C PHE A 4 70.17 1.11 -27.10
N PHE A 5 69.21 0.92 -28.01
CA PHE A 5 68.02 1.76 -28.14
C PHE A 5 66.81 0.93 -27.67
N LEU A 6 65.86 1.59 -27.00
CA LEU A 6 64.59 1.12 -26.38
C LEU A 6 64.60 1.13 -24.84
N PHE A 7 64.41 2.31 -24.27
CA PHE A 7 63.75 2.51 -22.97
C PHE A 7 63.01 3.85 -23.04
N GLY A 8 61.79 3.81 -23.58
CA GLY A 8 60.90 4.94 -23.74
C GLY A 8 59.63 4.42 -24.38
N PHE A 9 58.48 4.67 -23.74
CA PHE A 9 57.18 4.06 -24.01
C PHE A 9 57.03 2.61 -23.54
N ILE A 10 56.61 2.45 -22.27
CA ILE A 10 55.49 1.63 -21.77
C ILE A 10 55.57 1.77 -20.25
N PHE A 11 54.90 2.78 -19.69
CA PHE A 11 54.67 2.89 -18.24
C PHE A 11 53.30 3.53 -17.99
N PHE A 12 52.30 3.06 -18.73
CA PHE A 12 50.90 3.35 -18.45
C PHE A 12 50.13 2.14 -18.94
N LEU A 13 49.89 1.19 -18.03
CA LEU A 13 48.80 0.22 -18.06
C LEU A 13 48.95 -0.67 -16.82
N PHE A 14 47.93 -0.62 -15.95
CA PHE A 14 47.73 -1.41 -14.74
C PHE A 14 48.57 -1.05 -13.50
N PHE A 15 48.30 0.13 -12.92
CA PHE A 15 48.47 0.28 -11.46
C PHE A 15 47.29 -0.40 -10.77
N LYS A 16 47.58 -1.34 -9.86
CA LYS A 16 46.61 -1.78 -8.84
C LYS A 16 46.26 -0.56 -7.98
N ASN A 17 44.97 -0.25 -7.79
CA ASN A 17 44.49 0.93 -7.03
C ASN A 17 45.17 1.14 -5.65
N SER A 18 45.61 0.07 -4.96
CA SER A 18 46.31 0.18 -3.67
C SER A 18 47.65 0.92 -3.76
N SER A 19 48.39 0.74 -4.86
CA SER A 19 49.74 1.29 -5.03
C SER A 19 49.78 2.81 -5.22
N ALA A 20 48.73 3.42 -5.76
CA ALA A 20 48.63 4.87 -5.92
C ALA A 20 48.42 5.57 -4.56
N GLN A 21 47.59 4.99 -3.68
CA GLN A 21 47.37 5.55 -2.34
C GLN A 21 48.59 5.38 -1.44
N GLU A 22 49.24 4.22 -1.47
CA GLU A 22 50.48 3.98 -0.72
C GLU A 22 51.61 4.94 -1.17
N SER A 23 51.74 5.17 -2.48
CA SER A 23 52.74 6.10 -3.01
C SER A 23 52.47 7.56 -2.63
N VAL A 24 51.20 7.97 -2.53
CA VAL A 24 50.84 9.33 -2.10
C VAL A 24 50.99 9.49 -0.60
N SER A 25 50.69 8.47 0.21
CA SER A 25 50.89 8.53 1.66
C SER A 25 52.34 8.90 2.04
N SER A 26 53.34 8.34 1.34
CA SER A 26 54.75 8.66 1.60
C SER A 26 55.12 10.11 1.25
N VAL A 27 54.45 10.71 0.25
CA VAL A 27 54.61 12.15 -0.07
C VAL A 27 54.21 12.99 1.13
N PHE A 28 53.07 12.71 1.76
CA PHE A 28 52.59 13.46 2.93
C PHE A 28 53.52 13.33 4.15
N GLU A 29 54.22 12.19 4.30
CA GLU A 29 55.21 11.99 5.37
C GLU A 29 56.51 12.78 5.14
N GLN A 30 56.87 12.99 3.87
CA GLN A 30 58.09 13.72 3.46
C GLN A 30 57.83 15.21 3.21
N THR A 31 56.58 15.67 3.35
CA THR A 31 56.19 17.05 3.02
C THR A 31 56.61 18.04 4.11
N HIS A 32 57.17 19.16 3.69
CA HIS A 32 57.34 20.34 4.55
C HIS A 32 56.00 21.08 4.69
N TRP A 33 55.54 21.24 5.94
CA TRP A 33 54.29 21.92 6.27
C TRP A 33 54.55 23.41 6.49
N ALA A 34 54.07 24.23 5.57
CA ALA A 34 54.17 25.68 5.65
C ALA A 34 52.98 26.26 6.44
N GLU A 35 53.21 27.34 7.19
CA GLU A 35 52.12 28.11 7.83
C GLU A 35 51.47 29.08 6.83
N SER A 36 52.21 29.50 5.80
CA SER A 36 51.71 30.33 4.69
C SER A 36 52.35 29.95 3.35
N LEU A 37 51.73 30.33 2.23
CA LEU A 37 52.28 30.12 0.87
C LEU A 37 53.61 30.86 0.64
N GLU A 38 53.99 31.81 1.50
CA GLU A 38 55.22 32.61 1.39
C GLU A 38 56.45 31.87 1.93
N ASP A 39 56.26 30.83 2.75
CA ASP A 39 57.33 30.03 3.37
C ASP A 39 57.82 28.88 2.46
N ILE A 40 57.38 28.86 1.21
CA ILE A 40 57.62 27.76 0.26
C ILE A 40 58.98 27.94 -0.42
N THR A 41 59.99 27.18 0.02
CA THR A 41 61.34 27.20 -0.59
C THR A 41 61.65 25.96 -1.42
N GLU A 42 60.99 24.83 -1.18
CA GLU A 42 61.21 23.56 -1.88
C GLU A 42 59.93 22.72 -1.98
N LEU A 43 59.87 21.81 -2.96
CA LEU A 43 58.76 20.85 -3.14
C LEU A 43 59.22 19.45 -2.69
N PRO A 44 58.34 18.59 -2.13
CA PRO A 44 56.91 18.83 -1.90
C PRO A 44 56.63 19.73 -0.69
N VAL A 45 55.64 20.60 -0.84
CA VAL A 45 55.20 21.54 0.21
C VAL A 45 53.70 21.44 0.40
N GLY A 46 53.23 21.63 1.63
CA GLY A 46 51.82 21.50 1.93
C GLY A 46 51.30 22.43 3.01
N ILE A 47 49.99 22.59 3.00
CA ILE A 47 49.21 23.30 4.02
C ILE A 47 48.26 22.28 4.65
N ARG A 48 48.10 22.37 5.97
CA ARG A 48 47.13 21.57 6.73
C ARG A 48 46.23 22.48 7.54
N GLU A 49 44.96 22.13 7.60
CA GLU A 49 43.94 22.86 8.35
C GLU A 49 43.00 21.87 9.05
N THR A 50 42.49 22.26 10.21
CA THR A 50 41.40 21.55 10.88
C THR A 50 40.17 22.44 10.87
N LYS A 51 39.11 22.00 10.19
CA LYS A 51 37.81 22.68 10.15
C LYS A 51 36.73 21.67 10.53
N ASP A 52 35.79 22.06 11.39
CA ASP A 52 34.67 21.21 11.82
C ASP A 52 35.08 19.83 12.39
N GLY A 53 36.24 19.77 13.05
CA GLY A 53 36.78 18.52 13.64
C GLY A 53 37.46 17.58 12.63
N MET A 54 37.56 17.98 11.37
CA MET A 54 38.15 17.22 10.27
C MET A 54 39.47 17.85 9.83
N GLU A 55 40.49 17.02 9.64
CA GLU A 55 41.79 17.48 9.14
C GLU A 55 41.86 17.33 7.63
N TYR A 56 42.16 18.44 6.97
CA TYR A 56 42.39 18.57 5.54
C TYR A 56 43.83 18.96 5.31
N ALA A 57 44.49 18.31 4.37
CA ALA A 57 45.83 18.69 3.97
C ALA A 57 45.97 18.68 2.45
N ILE A 58 46.67 19.67 1.90
CA ILE A 58 46.99 19.77 0.47
C ILE A 58 48.50 19.83 0.33
N VAL A 59 49.06 19.11 -0.63
CA VAL A 59 50.47 19.09 -0.96
C VAL A 59 50.65 19.34 -2.44
N VAL A 60 51.52 20.28 -2.78
CA VAL A 60 52.02 20.50 -4.14
C VAL A 60 53.33 19.74 -4.31
N THR A 61 53.41 18.88 -5.31
CA THR A 61 54.57 18.00 -5.53
C THR A 61 55.42 18.40 -6.73
N GLN A 62 54.81 19.09 -7.70
CA GLN A 62 55.49 19.53 -8.91
C GLN A 62 54.87 20.83 -9.40
N ALA A 63 55.72 21.74 -9.89
CA ALA A 63 55.31 22.95 -10.58
C ALA A 63 56.07 23.08 -11.91
N THR A 64 55.34 23.41 -12.98
CA THR A 64 55.87 23.66 -14.33
C THR A 64 55.51 25.07 -14.74
N PHE A 65 56.50 25.92 -14.92
CA PHE A 65 56.31 27.33 -15.29
C PHE A 65 56.22 27.46 -16.81
N LEU A 66 55.07 27.94 -17.31
CA LEU A 66 54.86 28.27 -18.73
C LEU A 66 54.86 29.80 -18.92
N PRO A 67 54.90 30.32 -20.17
CA PRO A 67 54.89 31.76 -20.43
C PRO A 67 53.60 32.50 -20.06
N GLU A 68 52.46 31.80 -19.91
CA GLU A 68 51.16 32.41 -19.58
C GLU A 68 50.55 31.91 -18.25
N GLN A 69 51.07 30.82 -17.67
CA GLN A 69 50.55 30.22 -16.43
C GLN A 69 51.57 29.30 -15.77
N THR A 70 51.32 28.92 -14.51
CA THR A 70 52.02 27.82 -13.85
C THR A 70 51.10 26.61 -13.77
N LEU A 71 51.59 25.43 -14.13
CA LEU A 71 50.88 24.16 -13.97
C LEU A 71 51.42 23.42 -12.76
N VAL A 72 50.55 22.99 -11.85
CA VAL A 72 50.94 22.25 -10.65
C VAL A 72 50.28 20.88 -10.55
N ASN A 73 50.98 19.95 -9.93
CA ASN A 73 50.42 18.69 -9.47
C ASN A 73 50.17 18.79 -7.97
N ALA A 74 48.95 18.50 -7.55
CA ALA A 74 48.56 18.58 -6.15
C ALA A 74 47.85 17.31 -5.70
N TYR A 75 48.08 16.96 -4.45
CA TYR A 75 47.39 15.90 -3.74
C TYR A 75 46.73 16.46 -2.49
N ALA A 76 45.60 15.90 -2.10
CA ALA A 76 44.95 16.23 -0.85
C ALA A 76 44.65 14.98 -0.02
N ARG A 77 44.71 15.14 1.29
CA ARG A 77 44.35 14.14 2.28
C ARG A 77 43.17 14.66 3.09
N LEU A 78 42.10 13.87 3.11
CA LEU A 78 40.95 14.06 3.98
C LEU A 78 40.97 12.99 5.07
N THR A 79 40.99 13.39 6.33
CA THR A 79 40.96 12.44 7.47
C THR A 79 39.53 12.32 8.00
N VAL A 80 38.87 11.19 7.72
CA VAL A 80 37.49 10.91 8.11
C VAL A 80 37.40 9.98 9.34
N PRO A 81 36.31 10.04 10.13
CA PRO A 81 36.07 9.06 11.18
C PRO A 81 35.93 7.64 10.60
N ASP A 82 36.55 6.67 11.26
CA ASP A 82 36.45 5.25 10.91
C ASP A 82 36.45 4.40 12.19
N SER A 83 35.31 3.80 12.49
CA SER A 83 35.12 2.96 13.68
C SER A 83 35.88 1.64 13.63
N GLN A 84 36.39 1.25 12.46
CA GLN A 84 37.16 0.02 12.27
C GLN A 84 38.67 0.24 12.36
N SER A 85 39.10 1.50 12.29
CA SER A 85 40.50 1.86 12.42
C SER A 85 40.91 1.91 13.90
N PRO A 86 42.08 1.36 14.30
CA PRO A 86 42.55 1.41 15.69
C PRO A 86 42.65 2.82 16.29
N ASN A 87 42.86 3.84 15.45
CA ASN A 87 42.95 5.24 15.86
C ASN A 87 41.64 6.03 15.61
N GLY A 88 40.55 5.34 15.23
CA GLY A 88 39.26 5.96 14.94
C GLY A 88 39.21 6.79 13.67
N LYS A 89 40.25 6.75 12.82
CA LYS A 89 40.42 7.63 11.65
C LYS A 89 40.85 6.86 10.41
N LYS A 90 40.42 7.34 9.25
CA LYS A 90 40.82 6.86 7.93
C LYS A 90 41.21 8.02 7.05
N GLN A 91 42.21 7.81 6.20
CA GLN A 91 42.70 8.82 5.27
C GLN A 91 42.22 8.52 3.86
N LEU A 92 41.67 9.52 3.20
CA LEU A 92 41.26 9.48 1.80
C LEU A 92 42.19 10.40 1.00
N PHE A 93 42.77 9.87 -0.08
CA PHE A 93 43.72 10.61 -0.90
C PHE A 93 43.12 10.99 -2.25
N PHE A 94 43.20 12.28 -2.55
CA PHE A 94 42.71 12.91 -3.77
C PHE A 94 43.88 13.52 -4.53
N GLY A 95 43.77 13.67 -5.84
CA GLY A 95 44.79 14.36 -6.61
C GLY A 95 44.31 14.87 -7.96
N ALA A 96 45.06 15.81 -8.50
CA ALA A 96 44.96 16.25 -9.88
C ALA A 96 46.34 16.72 -10.38
N THR A 97 46.51 16.67 -11.69
CA THR A 97 47.71 17.12 -12.38
C THR A 97 47.38 18.25 -13.33
N GLY A 98 48.35 19.14 -13.59
CA GLY A 98 48.18 20.23 -14.55
C GLY A 98 47.20 21.33 -14.09
N LEU A 99 47.08 21.55 -12.79
CA LEU A 99 46.21 22.60 -12.23
C LEU A 99 46.82 23.98 -12.49
N SER A 100 45.99 24.92 -12.96
CA SER A 100 46.47 26.25 -13.36
C SER A 100 46.55 27.21 -12.19
N PHE A 101 47.73 27.79 -11.99
CA PHE A 101 48.04 28.80 -10.98
C PHE A 101 48.54 30.08 -11.66
N SER A 102 48.18 31.22 -11.07
CA SER A 102 48.73 32.52 -11.46
C SER A 102 50.18 32.67 -11.00
N TYR A 103 50.92 33.60 -11.60
CA TYR A 103 52.30 33.94 -11.18
C TYR A 103 52.39 34.50 -9.76
N GLN A 104 51.28 34.93 -9.17
CA GLN A 104 51.20 35.37 -7.78
C GLN A 104 50.91 34.22 -6.81
N GLY A 105 50.96 32.96 -7.27
CA GLY A 105 50.67 31.80 -6.44
C GLY A 105 49.19 31.59 -6.11
N LYS A 106 48.28 32.37 -6.72
CA LYS A 106 46.83 32.20 -6.53
C LYS A 106 46.29 31.12 -7.45
N ILE A 107 45.39 30.29 -6.91
CA ILE A 107 44.58 29.34 -7.67
C ILE A 107 43.70 30.12 -8.66
N VAL A 108 43.72 29.73 -9.94
CA VAL A 108 42.83 30.31 -10.95
C VAL A 108 41.53 29.52 -10.97
N GLY A 109 40.46 30.10 -10.43
CA GLY A 109 39.17 29.41 -10.27
C GLY A 109 39.14 28.50 -9.03
N SER A 110 38.60 27.29 -9.17
CA SER A 110 38.54 26.27 -8.12
C SER A 110 39.37 25.03 -8.49
N MET A 111 40.18 24.54 -7.57
CA MET A 111 40.98 23.33 -7.74
C MET A 111 40.15 22.10 -7.40
N ARG A 112 39.82 21.27 -8.39
CA ARG A 112 39.13 19.98 -8.20
C ARG A 112 40.13 18.84 -8.12
N LEU A 113 40.10 18.08 -7.03
CA LEU A 113 40.95 16.91 -6.79
C LEU A 113 40.06 15.67 -6.71
N SER A 114 40.32 14.67 -7.55
CA SER A 114 39.53 13.43 -7.61
C SER A 114 40.15 12.33 -6.74
N LEU A 115 39.31 11.46 -6.17
CA LEU A 115 39.78 10.33 -5.37
C LEU A 115 40.67 9.42 -6.22
N LEU A 116 41.88 9.09 -5.73
CA LEU A 116 42.93 8.44 -6.53
C LEU A 116 42.65 6.97 -6.89
N GLY A 117 41.69 6.33 -6.22
CA GLY A 117 41.31 4.95 -6.46
C GLY A 117 40.10 4.57 -5.63
N ASP A 118 39.50 3.43 -5.91
CA ASP A 118 38.41 2.91 -5.09
C ASP A 118 38.87 2.67 -3.65
N VAL A 119 38.06 3.11 -2.68
CA VAL A 119 38.35 2.95 -1.25
C VAL A 119 37.16 2.34 -0.55
N THR A 120 37.36 1.16 0.05
CA THR A 120 36.41 0.61 1.01
C THR A 120 36.49 1.43 2.29
N VAL A 121 35.48 2.28 2.53
CA VAL A 121 35.43 3.16 3.71
C VAL A 121 35.14 2.35 4.96
N SER A 122 34.18 1.44 4.89
CA SER A 122 33.78 0.58 6.00
C SER A 122 33.22 -0.72 5.44
N SER A 123 33.51 -1.85 6.08
CA SER A 123 32.95 -3.15 5.68
C SER A 123 32.74 -4.10 6.85
N SER A 124 31.90 -5.10 6.68
CA SER A 124 31.73 -6.22 7.60
C SER A 124 31.51 -7.49 6.79
N LYS A 125 31.32 -8.63 7.46
CA LYS A 125 30.89 -9.87 6.78
C LYS A 125 29.55 -9.72 6.03
N ASN A 126 28.74 -8.72 6.39
CA ASN A 126 27.37 -8.57 5.90
C ASN A 126 27.22 -7.47 4.85
N TRP A 127 28.10 -6.47 4.83
CA TRP A 127 27.96 -5.31 3.95
C TRP A 127 29.29 -4.60 3.73
N GLU A 128 29.39 -3.84 2.64
CA GLU A 128 30.53 -3.01 2.29
C GLU A 128 30.05 -1.63 1.82
N PHE A 129 30.74 -0.57 2.25
CA PHE A 129 30.61 0.77 1.69
C PHE A 129 31.91 1.15 0.97
N LEU A 130 31.82 1.31 -0.35
CA LEU A 130 32.91 1.60 -1.26
C LEU A 130 32.74 3.00 -1.85
N LEU A 131 33.77 3.83 -1.80
CA LEU A 131 33.85 5.06 -2.60
C LEU A 131 34.53 4.77 -3.92
N ARG A 132 33.96 5.28 -5.01
CA ARG A 132 34.49 5.10 -6.37
C ARG A 132 35.52 6.18 -6.70
N GLY A 133 36.71 5.78 -7.12
CA GLY A 133 37.84 6.66 -7.47
C GLY A 133 38.64 6.15 -8.67
N GLY A 134 39.75 6.81 -8.98
CA GLY A 134 40.70 6.38 -10.02
C GLY A 134 40.33 6.78 -11.45
N ASN A 135 39.20 7.45 -11.67
CA ASN A 135 38.87 8.10 -12.95
C ASN A 135 38.49 9.57 -12.69
N ILE A 136 38.93 10.49 -13.55
CA ILE A 136 38.53 11.91 -13.49
C ILE A 136 37.00 12.06 -13.63
N ASP A 137 36.35 11.12 -14.32
CA ASP A 137 34.89 11.04 -14.43
C ASP A 137 34.21 10.50 -13.16
N THR A 138 34.93 9.96 -12.18
CA THR A 138 34.28 9.58 -10.91
C THR A 138 33.84 10.86 -10.20
N ASN A 139 32.56 10.90 -9.82
CA ASN A 139 31.97 12.01 -9.08
C ASN A 139 32.38 12.03 -7.59
N THR A 140 33.52 11.41 -7.24
CA THR A 140 34.11 11.51 -5.90
C THR A 140 35.29 12.46 -5.94
N TYR A 141 35.09 13.67 -5.44
CA TYR A 141 36.06 14.75 -5.51
C TYR A 141 35.91 15.70 -4.33
N ILE A 142 36.94 16.51 -4.15
CA ILE A 142 36.89 17.69 -3.30
C ILE A 142 37.32 18.90 -4.11
N THR A 143 36.75 20.07 -3.82
CA THR A 143 37.19 21.34 -4.40
C THR A 143 37.77 22.26 -3.35
N PHE A 144 38.86 22.93 -3.71
CA PHE A 144 39.53 23.92 -2.89
C PHE A 144 39.70 25.24 -3.65
N ASP A 145 39.69 26.34 -2.91
CA ASP A 145 40.12 27.65 -3.38
C ASP A 145 41.16 28.24 -2.40
N CYS A 146 41.51 29.52 -2.58
CA CYS A 146 42.47 30.19 -1.69
C CYS A 146 41.92 30.39 -0.26
N ASN A 147 40.64 30.14 0.00
CA ASN A 147 39.99 30.23 1.30
C ASN A 147 39.79 28.86 1.98
N GLY A 148 40.28 27.77 1.35
CA GLY A 148 40.18 26.42 1.89
C GLY A 148 39.19 25.53 1.13
N LEU A 149 38.64 24.54 1.84
CA LEU A 149 37.73 23.56 1.25
C LEU A 149 36.38 24.19 0.92
N GLN A 150 35.90 23.95 -0.29
CA GLN A 150 34.62 24.48 -0.81
C GLN A 150 33.54 23.41 -0.96
N GLU A 151 33.88 22.20 -1.40
CA GLU A 151 32.90 21.12 -1.65
C GLU A 151 33.54 19.76 -1.40
N ILE A 152 32.73 18.86 -0.82
CA ILE A 152 32.96 17.43 -0.76
C ILE A 152 31.85 16.75 -1.54
N ALA A 153 32.20 16.04 -2.61
CA ALA A 153 31.29 15.18 -3.33
C ALA A 153 31.77 13.74 -3.22
N LEU A 154 30.94 12.86 -2.64
CA LEU A 154 31.23 11.45 -2.48
C LEU A 154 30.28 10.63 -3.36
N ASN A 155 30.84 9.81 -4.23
CA ASN A 155 30.09 8.83 -5.01
C ASN A 155 30.53 7.42 -4.63
N GLY A 156 29.62 6.69 -4.00
CA GLY A 156 29.89 5.36 -3.50
C GLY A 156 28.87 4.31 -3.91
N LEU A 157 29.09 3.10 -3.40
CA LEU A 157 28.25 1.94 -3.50
C LEU A 157 28.14 1.31 -2.11
N VAL A 158 26.92 0.98 -1.69
CA VAL A 158 26.70 0.05 -0.59
C VAL A 158 26.31 -1.28 -1.19
N ARG A 159 27.04 -2.33 -0.83
CA ARG A 159 26.79 -3.72 -1.22
C ARG A 159 26.42 -4.53 0.01
N VAL A 160 25.39 -5.35 -0.09
CA VAL A 160 25.00 -6.27 0.99
C VAL A 160 25.30 -7.69 0.56
N SER A 161 25.85 -8.50 1.48
CA SER A 161 26.24 -9.88 1.20
C SER A 161 25.04 -10.71 0.72
N PRO A 162 25.18 -11.50 -0.37
CA PRO A 162 24.14 -12.40 -0.83
C PRO A 162 23.85 -13.53 0.17
N GLU A 163 24.72 -13.76 1.16
CA GLU A 163 24.44 -14.69 2.26
C GLU A 163 23.39 -14.14 3.25
N LEU A 164 23.22 -12.81 3.29
CA LEU A 164 22.29 -12.14 4.19
C LEU A 164 20.95 -11.86 3.50
N ILE A 165 20.99 -11.19 2.34
CA ILE A 165 19.80 -10.84 1.56
C ILE A 165 20.01 -11.09 0.07
N VAL A 166 18.91 -11.39 -0.63
CA VAL A 166 18.86 -11.59 -2.08
C VAL A 166 17.80 -10.68 -2.71
N PRO A 167 18.03 -10.09 -3.89
CA PRO A 167 17.01 -9.35 -4.60
C PRO A 167 15.79 -10.22 -4.94
N ILE A 168 14.61 -9.60 -5.00
CA ILE A 168 13.33 -10.25 -5.31
C ILE A 168 12.70 -9.59 -6.53
N ASP A 169 12.24 -10.40 -7.47
CA ASP A 169 11.29 -9.96 -8.49
C ASP A 169 9.90 -9.83 -7.84
N ILE A 170 9.38 -8.62 -7.76
CA ILE A 170 8.13 -8.31 -7.08
C ILE A 170 6.88 -8.73 -7.85
N GLN A 171 6.99 -9.06 -9.15
CA GLN A 171 5.86 -9.51 -9.96
C GLN A 171 5.42 -10.92 -9.58
N ASN A 172 6.38 -11.78 -9.24
CA ASN A 172 6.17 -13.19 -8.94
C ASN A 172 6.74 -13.61 -7.57
N TYR A 173 7.32 -12.67 -6.82
CA TYR A 173 7.99 -12.88 -5.52
C TYR A 173 9.14 -13.89 -5.55
N THR A 174 9.87 -14.00 -6.67
CA THR A 174 10.97 -14.97 -6.82
C THR A 174 12.35 -14.35 -6.54
N PRO A 175 13.27 -15.09 -5.87
CA PRO A 175 14.63 -14.62 -5.60
C PRO A 175 15.50 -14.62 -6.86
N ILE A 176 16.35 -13.59 -6.99
CA ILE A 176 17.28 -13.42 -8.11
C ILE A 176 18.71 -13.72 -7.62
N PHE A 177 19.07 -15.00 -7.54
CA PHE A 177 20.33 -15.48 -6.92
C PHE A 177 21.63 -15.01 -7.59
N ASN A 178 21.58 -14.63 -8.86
CA ASN A 178 22.74 -14.15 -9.61
C ASN A 178 22.96 -12.63 -9.49
N LYS A 179 22.18 -11.94 -8.64
CA LYS A 179 22.31 -10.51 -8.36
C LYS A 179 22.57 -10.25 -6.89
N GLN A 180 23.29 -9.17 -6.63
CA GLN A 180 23.54 -8.67 -5.28
C GLN A 180 22.65 -7.45 -5.02
N VAL A 181 22.23 -7.26 -3.76
CA VAL A 181 21.62 -6.01 -3.33
C VAL A 181 22.73 -4.96 -3.26
N GLU A 182 22.70 -4.02 -4.20
CA GLU A 182 23.64 -2.91 -4.35
C GLU A 182 22.87 -1.61 -4.54
N THR A 183 23.34 -0.53 -3.91
CA THR A 183 22.77 0.82 -4.09
C THR A 183 23.87 1.86 -4.23
N SER A 184 23.64 2.85 -5.09
CA SER A 184 24.55 3.99 -5.23
C SER A 184 24.30 5.01 -4.13
N VAL A 185 25.38 5.50 -3.57
CA VAL A 185 25.40 6.55 -2.57
C VAL A 185 25.96 7.80 -3.21
N VAL A 186 25.22 8.90 -3.17
CA VAL A 186 25.74 10.21 -3.57
C VAL A 186 25.57 11.15 -2.40
N VAL A 187 26.68 11.75 -1.98
CA VAL A 187 26.70 12.77 -0.94
C VAL A 187 27.35 14.01 -1.54
N LYS A 188 26.73 15.17 -1.34
CA LYS A 188 27.33 16.47 -1.61
C LYS A 188 27.17 17.32 -0.35
N ALA A 189 28.27 17.93 0.09
CA ALA A 189 28.27 18.81 1.24
C ALA A 189 29.35 19.88 1.07
N ASP A 190 29.09 21.06 1.59
CA ASP A 190 30.08 22.14 1.75
C ASP A 190 30.96 21.91 2.99
N HIS A 191 30.41 21.22 4.01
CA HIS A 191 31.08 20.89 5.27
C HIS A 191 30.78 19.45 5.70
N TRP A 192 31.68 18.84 6.47
CA TRP A 192 31.49 17.47 6.96
C TRP A 192 30.32 17.30 7.94
N ASN A 193 29.93 18.37 8.65
CA ASN A 193 28.77 18.34 9.55
C ASN A 193 27.43 18.50 8.81
N ASN A 194 27.46 18.68 7.48
CA ASN A 194 26.29 18.94 6.64
C ASN A 194 26.05 17.79 5.64
N LEU A 195 26.27 16.55 6.07
CA LEU A 195 26.16 15.38 5.19
C LEU A 195 24.71 14.91 5.08
N LEU A 196 24.28 14.74 3.83
CA LEU A 196 23.03 14.13 3.48
C LEU A 196 23.28 12.82 2.74
N LEU A 197 22.86 11.71 3.34
CA LEU A 197 23.02 10.39 2.78
C LEU A 197 21.68 9.89 2.25
N LYS A 198 21.55 9.73 0.93
CA LYS A 198 20.39 9.11 0.29
C LYS A 198 20.75 7.76 -0.30
N ILE A 199 19.97 6.72 0.04
CA ILE A 199 20.10 5.36 -0.48
C ILE A 199 18.72 4.81 -0.92
N SER A 200 18.70 3.92 -1.90
CA SER A 200 17.49 3.20 -2.30
C SER A 200 17.83 1.76 -2.60
N LEU A 201 17.19 0.81 -1.91
CA LEU A 201 17.50 -0.60 -2.05
C LEU A 201 16.54 -1.26 -3.04
N PRO A 202 17.01 -2.11 -3.97
CA PRO A 202 16.09 -2.95 -4.73
C PRO A 202 15.30 -3.85 -3.76
N PRO A 203 14.06 -4.27 -4.11
CA PRO A 203 13.30 -5.21 -3.31
C PRO A 203 14.12 -6.46 -2.98
N PHE A 204 14.05 -6.93 -1.73
CA PHE A 204 14.87 -8.04 -1.26
C PHE A 204 14.16 -8.94 -0.25
N ALA A 205 14.70 -10.13 -0.03
CA ALA A 205 14.32 -11.04 1.03
C ALA A 205 15.56 -11.56 1.77
N ILE A 206 15.36 -12.12 2.95
CA ILE A 206 16.45 -12.74 3.73
C ILE A 206 16.84 -14.07 3.05
N THR A 207 18.12 -14.23 2.70
CA THR A 207 18.61 -15.40 1.93
C THR A 207 18.27 -16.71 2.62
N LYS A 208 18.47 -16.80 3.94
CA LYS A 208 18.15 -18.01 4.71
C LYS A 208 16.67 -18.41 4.70
N GLN A 209 15.76 -17.47 4.41
CA GLN A 209 14.34 -17.76 4.30
C GLN A 209 14.00 -18.32 2.93
N VAL A 210 14.50 -17.70 1.85
CA VAL A 210 14.20 -18.14 0.47
C VAL A 210 14.83 -19.49 0.11
N LEU A 211 15.85 -19.92 0.85
CA LEU A 211 16.46 -21.25 0.67
C LEU A 211 15.63 -22.38 1.28
N LYS A 212 14.56 -22.06 2.04
CA LYS A 212 13.66 -23.07 2.59
C LYS A 212 12.57 -23.40 1.58
N THR A 213 12.24 -24.67 1.45
CA THR A 213 11.21 -25.16 0.52
C THR A 213 9.86 -25.39 1.20
N ASP A 214 9.81 -25.39 2.53
CA ASP A 214 8.62 -25.69 3.35
C ASP A 214 7.89 -24.44 3.85
N ARG A 215 8.43 -23.25 3.56
CA ARG A 215 7.87 -21.96 4.00
C ARG A 215 8.34 -20.81 3.11
N GLY A 216 7.52 -19.78 3.00
CA GLY A 216 7.81 -18.55 2.28
C GLY A 216 8.73 -17.59 3.04
N ALA A 217 9.07 -16.50 2.37
CA ALA A 217 9.96 -15.47 2.88
C ALA A 217 9.25 -14.11 3.01
N PHE A 218 9.74 -13.31 3.95
CA PHE A 218 9.39 -11.89 4.04
C PHE A 218 10.06 -11.15 2.89
N VAL A 219 9.31 -10.25 2.25
CA VAL A 219 9.81 -9.41 1.16
C VAL A 219 9.76 -7.95 1.59
N PHE A 220 10.89 -7.27 1.43
CA PHE A 220 11.12 -5.89 1.85
C PHE A 220 11.28 -5.00 0.62
N GLN A 221 10.59 -3.87 0.61
CA GLN A 221 10.72 -2.80 -0.38
C GLN A 221 10.96 -1.51 0.40
N ALA A 222 12.05 -0.81 0.14
CA ALA A 222 12.42 0.40 0.84
C ALA A 222 12.97 1.44 -0.14
N GLU A 223 12.28 2.56 -0.25
CA GLU A 223 12.55 3.63 -1.22
C GLU A 223 12.81 4.94 -0.48
N ASP A 224 13.69 5.77 -1.06
CA ASP A 224 14.10 7.07 -0.52
C ASP A 224 14.51 7.03 0.95
N ILE A 225 15.46 6.15 1.29
CA ILE A 225 16.03 6.08 2.63
C ILE A 225 17.06 7.20 2.76
N VAL A 226 16.86 8.08 3.73
CA VAL A 226 17.72 9.23 3.99
C VAL A 226 18.18 9.20 5.44
N LEU A 227 19.48 9.36 5.64
CA LEU A 227 20.03 9.81 6.92
C LEU A 227 20.40 11.28 6.75
N ASP A 228 19.62 12.14 7.38
CA ASP A 228 19.80 13.59 7.31
C ASP A 228 20.49 14.11 8.57
N MET A 229 21.69 14.65 8.39
CA MET A 229 22.45 15.35 9.43
C MET A 229 22.61 16.85 9.10
N SER A 230 22.01 17.30 7.99
CA SER A 230 22.08 18.69 7.52
C SER A 230 21.35 19.64 8.45
N ASP A 231 21.87 20.87 8.57
CA ASP A 231 21.17 22.01 9.18
C ASP A 231 20.64 23.01 8.14
N THR A 232 20.96 22.79 6.86
CA THR A 232 20.83 23.81 5.82
C THR A 232 19.84 23.44 4.72
N HIS A 233 19.65 22.14 4.46
CA HIS A 233 18.74 21.66 3.43
C HIS A 233 18.23 20.23 3.74
N ASN A 234 17.02 19.88 3.28
CA ASN A 234 16.54 18.48 3.29
C ASN A 234 16.92 17.75 1.99
N ALA A 235 16.72 16.44 1.95
CA ALA A 235 16.97 15.64 0.76
C ALA A 235 16.02 16.00 -0.39
N GLU A 236 16.53 16.06 -1.62
CA GLU A 236 15.69 16.30 -2.80
C GLU A 236 14.59 15.22 -2.91
N GLY A 237 13.34 15.68 -3.06
CA GLY A 237 12.15 14.84 -3.13
C GLY A 237 11.62 14.35 -1.78
N MET A 238 12.24 14.74 -0.65
CA MET A 238 11.72 14.45 0.69
C MET A 238 10.39 15.17 0.88
N SER A 239 9.34 14.41 1.20
CA SER A 239 8.02 14.93 1.53
C SER A 239 7.73 14.70 3.00
N LEU A 240 7.63 15.77 3.76
CA LEU A 240 7.24 15.68 5.16
C LEU A 240 5.74 15.32 5.27
N PRO A 241 5.34 14.60 6.33
CA PRO A 241 3.93 14.45 6.69
C PRO A 241 3.26 15.81 6.92
N ALA A 242 1.99 15.96 6.54
CA ALA A 242 1.26 17.21 6.75
C ALA A 242 1.13 17.53 8.25
N GLY A 243 1.45 18.77 8.64
CA GLY A 243 1.44 19.22 10.04
C GLY A 243 2.74 18.93 10.79
N TYR A 244 3.77 18.40 10.10
CA TYR A 244 5.10 18.23 10.69
C TYR A 244 5.87 19.56 10.81
N GLU A 245 5.47 20.57 10.04
CA GLU A 245 6.14 21.87 9.95
C GLU A 245 6.25 22.59 11.31
N GLU A 246 5.34 22.31 12.24
CA GLU A 246 5.34 22.85 13.60
C GLU A 246 6.54 22.39 14.45
N TYR A 247 7.20 21.28 14.07
CA TYR A 247 8.35 20.72 14.78
C TYR A 247 9.69 21.18 14.19
N LEU A 248 9.66 21.97 13.12
CA LEU A 248 10.87 22.48 12.48
C LEU A 248 11.36 23.75 13.22
N VAL A 249 12.54 23.66 13.84
CA VAL A 249 13.05 24.69 14.77
C VAL A 249 13.63 25.91 14.05
N ALA A 250 14.15 25.77 12.83
CA ALA A 250 14.89 26.84 12.16
C ALA A 250 14.23 27.26 10.82
N LYS A 251 14.05 26.32 9.90
CA LYS A 251 13.47 26.50 8.56
C LYS A 251 12.80 25.19 8.11
N PRO A 252 11.95 25.20 7.06
CA PRO A 252 11.39 23.97 6.48
C PRO A 252 12.42 22.89 6.13
N GLU A 253 13.68 23.30 5.94
CA GLU A 253 14.78 22.47 5.45
C GLU A 253 15.76 21.99 6.52
N SER A 254 15.35 21.97 7.80
CA SER A 254 16.20 21.55 8.93
C SER A 254 15.73 20.24 9.59
N CYS A 255 15.15 19.31 8.83
CA CYS A 255 14.66 18.04 9.37
C CYS A 255 15.84 17.08 9.56
N ARG A 256 16.31 16.93 10.80
CA ARG A 256 17.34 15.97 11.15
C ARG A 256 16.75 14.62 11.52
N GLY A 257 17.39 13.54 11.08
CA GLY A 257 17.05 12.20 11.52
C GLY A 257 17.04 11.19 10.40
N PHE A 258 16.29 10.12 10.62
CA PHE A 258 16.11 9.06 9.64
C PHE A 258 14.78 9.27 8.92
N TYR A 259 14.81 9.28 7.59
CA TYR A 259 13.63 9.35 6.75
C TYR A 259 13.58 8.14 5.81
N MET A 260 12.37 7.64 5.56
CA MET A 260 12.10 6.68 4.50
C MET A 260 10.83 7.10 3.77
N GLY A 261 10.94 7.36 2.47
CA GLY A 261 9.78 7.73 1.65
C GLY A 261 8.73 6.64 1.63
N LYS A 262 9.16 5.38 1.48
CA LYS A 262 8.27 4.22 1.50
C LYS A 262 8.97 2.99 2.05
N LEU A 263 8.28 2.29 2.95
CA LEU A 263 8.59 0.93 3.41
C LEU A 263 7.40 0.04 3.09
N ARG A 264 7.63 -1.14 2.52
CA ARG A 264 6.63 -2.21 2.46
C ARG A 264 7.27 -3.54 2.85
N VAL A 265 6.60 -4.25 3.75
CA VAL A 265 6.95 -5.60 4.19
C VAL A 265 5.78 -6.52 3.85
N THR A 266 6.00 -7.44 2.91
CA THR A 266 5.01 -8.45 2.54
C THR A 266 5.31 -9.74 3.30
N LEU A 267 4.34 -10.22 4.09
CA LEU A 267 4.47 -11.42 4.92
C LEU A 267 4.49 -12.68 4.04
N PRO A 268 5.15 -13.78 4.47
CA PRO A 268 5.12 -15.07 3.78
C PRO A 268 3.70 -15.54 3.41
N GLU A 269 3.58 -16.39 2.39
CA GLU A 269 2.27 -16.78 1.86
C GLU A 269 1.43 -17.64 2.79
N GLU A 270 2.04 -18.28 3.78
CA GLU A 270 1.35 -19.06 4.81
C GLU A 270 0.49 -18.17 5.72
N PHE A 271 0.77 -16.86 5.75
CA PHE A 271 -0.01 -15.87 6.49
C PHE A 271 -1.11 -15.22 5.64
N LYS A 272 -1.35 -15.69 4.41
CA LYS A 272 -2.46 -15.21 3.57
C LYS A 272 -3.77 -15.34 4.34
N LYS A 273 -4.49 -14.23 4.45
CA LYS A 273 -5.86 -14.19 4.99
C LYS A 273 -6.90 -14.10 3.88
N SER A 274 -6.53 -13.57 2.72
CA SER A 274 -7.35 -13.57 1.50
C SER A 274 -6.55 -14.22 0.36
N ASP A 275 -6.99 -14.07 -0.89
CA ASP A 275 -6.19 -14.46 -2.06
C ASP A 275 -4.87 -13.66 -2.17
N ALA A 276 -4.75 -12.58 -1.40
CA ALA A 276 -3.56 -11.73 -1.33
C ALA A 276 -2.78 -11.91 -0.01
N ARG A 277 -1.45 -11.70 -0.08
CA ARG A 277 -0.56 -11.72 1.09
C ARG A 277 -0.83 -10.50 1.96
N VAL A 278 -0.71 -10.68 3.28
CA VAL A 278 -0.71 -9.56 4.22
C VAL A 278 0.51 -8.68 3.92
N SER A 279 0.31 -7.36 3.88
CA SER A 279 1.41 -6.42 3.75
C SER A 279 1.28 -5.30 4.78
N LEU A 280 2.43 -4.85 5.29
CA LEU A 280 2.58 -3.72 6.19
C LEU A 280 3.35 -2.64 5.44
N SER A 281 2.92 -1.39 5.54
CA SER A 281 3.55 -0.27 4.86
C SER A 281 3.74 0.92 5.77
N ALA A 282 4.76 1.72 5.46
CA ALA A 282 4.95 3.04 6.01
C ALA A 282 5.30 4.01 4.88
N GLU A 283 4.72 5.20 4.87
CA GLU A 283 5.00 6.26 3.92
C GLU A 283 5.41 7.53 4.66
N ARG A 284 6.43 8.23 4.14
CA ARG A 284 7.02 9.43 4.76
C ARG A 284 7.40 9.18 6.22
N PHE A 285 8.00 8.01 6.48
CA PHE A 285 8.41 7.62 7.82
C PHE A 285 9.59 8.48 8.27
N ILE A 286 9.44 9.17 9.40
CA ILE A 286 10.49 9.94 10.07
C ILE A 286 10.71 9.36 11.46
N LEU A 287 11.97 9.18 11.82
CA LEU A 287 12.42 8.91 13.17
C LEU A 287 13.47 9.95 13.56
N ASP A 288 13.13 10.82 14.50
CA ASP A 288 14.01 11.87 15.00
C ASP A 288 13.83 12.16 16.50
N SER A 289 14.31 13.31 16.97
CA SER A 289 14.20 13.74 18.37
C SER A 289 12.77 13.98 18.85
N TYR A 290 11.81 14.19 17.94
CA TYR A 290 10.38 14.34 18.23
C TYR A 290 9.64 13.01 18.19
N GLY A 291 10.29 11.95 17.72
CA GLY A 291 9.83 10.58 17.73
C GLY A 291 9.44 10.08 16.35
N VAL A 292 8.28 9.41 16.25
CA VAL A 292 7.84 8.74 15.01
C VAL A 292 6.78 9.56 14.30
N SER A 293 7.02 9.85 13.02
CA SER A 293 6.02 10.46 12.14
C SER A 293 5.90 9.69 10.82
N GLY A 294 4.75 9.81 10.15
CA GLY A 294 4.48 9.13 8.89
C GLY A 294 3.11 8.46 8.86
N SER A 295 2.77 7.87 7.72
CA SER A 295 1.54 7.11 7.53
C SER A 295 1.87 5.63 7.57
N PHE A 296 1.22 4.86 8.44
CA PHE A 296 1.45 3.43 8.60
C PHE A 296 0.18 2.68 8.24
N SER A 297 0.29 1.71 7.36
CA SER A 297 -0.86 0.97 6.87
C SER A 297 -0.62 -0.54 6.83
N ALA A 298 -1.72 -1.27 6.77
CA ALA A 298 -1.70 -2.71 6.60
C ALA A 298 -2.86 -3.16 5.72
N GLU A 299 -2.59 -4.15 4.89
CA GLU A 299 -3.52 -4.69 3.89
C GLU A 299 -3.76 -6.18 4.11
N ASN A 300 -4.95 -6.65 3.73
CA ASN A 300 -5.38 -8.05 3.75
C ASN A 300 -5.34 -8.69 5.16
N LEU A 301 -5.77 -7.96 6.19
CA LEU A 301 -5.58 -8.35 7.59
C LEU A 301 -6.53 -9.45 8.09
N ILE A 302 -7.79 -9.39 7.71
CA ILE A 302 -8.84 -10.28 8.21
C ILE A 302 -9.76 -10.64 7.04
N SER A 303 -9.96 -11.93 6.76
CA SER A 303 -10.93 -12.36 5.75
C SER A 303 -12.36 -12.23 6.25
N LEU A 304 -13.32 -12.14 5.32
CA LEU A 304 -14.76 -12.00 5.63
C LEU A 304 -15.30 -13.12 6.55
N GLY A 305 -14.63 -14.28 6.60
CA GLY A 305 -14.98 -15.37 7.51
C GLY A 305 -14.39 -15.24 8.92
N GLU A 306 -13.31 -14.50 9.12
CA GLU A 306 -12.55 -14.55 10.37
C GLU A 306 -12.99 -13.47 11.38
N GLY A 307 -13.30 -12.26 10.89
CA GLY A 307 -13.74 -11.17 11.75
C GLY A 307 -15.11 -11.46 12.35
N THR A 308 -15.28 -11.18 13.65
CA THR A 308 -16.56 -11.33 14.36
C THR A 308 -16.90 -10.08 15.17
N THR A 309 -18.14 -9.59 15.06
CA THR A 309 -18.64 -8.43 15.82
C THR A 309 -19.17 -8.85 17.20
N VAL A 310 -19.63 -7.90 18.02
CA VAL A 310 -20.43 -8.24 19.22
C VAL A 310 -21.77 -8.86 18.83
N GLY A 311 -22.41 -9.54 19.79
CA GLY A 311 -23.76 -10.07 19.65
C GLY A 311 -23.92 -11.55 19.99
N GLY A 312 -22.85 -12.25 20.37
CA GLY A 312 -22.91 -13.70 20.69
C GLY A 312 -23.41 -14.49 19.48
N GLU A 313 -24.56 -15.15 19.62
CA GLU A 313 -25.25 -15.84 18.51
C GLU A 313 -25.80 -14.90 17.42
N HIS A 314 -25.65 -13.59 17.56
CA HIS A 314 -26.03 -12.58 16.58
C HIS A 314 -24.85 -11.77 16.06
N ALA A 315 -23.62 -12.22 16.36
CA ALA A 315 -22.42 -11.62 15.79
C ALA A 315 -22.43 -11.75 14.26
N TRP A 316 -21.99 -10.68 13.60
CA TRP A 316 -21.81 -10.63 12.15
C TRP A 316 -20.36 -10.92 11.82
N ARG A 317 -20.13 -11.36 10.58
CA ARG A 317 -18.78 -11.60 10.06
C ARG A 317 -18.31 -10.41 9.25
N TYR A 318 -17.03 -10.07 9.33
CA TYR A 318 -16.46 -8.96 8.57
C TYR A 318 -15.03 -9.26 8.11
N SER A 319 -14.60 -8.57 7.05
CA SER A 319 -13.20 -8.48 6.62
C SER A 319 -12.61 -7.14 7.03
N LEU A 320 -11.29 -7.10 7.20
CA LEU A 320 -10.51 -5.87 7.32
C LEU A 320 -9.47 -5.91 6.21
N ASP A 321 -9.80 -5.25 5.11
CA ASP A 321 -9.01 -5.28 3.89
C ASP A 321 -7.88 -4.25 3.95
N PHE A 322 -8.11 -3.10 4.60
CA PHE A 322 -7.14 -2.04 4.77
C PHE A 322 -7.33 -1.33 6.12
N ILE A 323 -6.23 -0.93 6.75
CA ILE A 323 -6.18 0.02 7.86
C ILE A 323 -4.96 0.92 7.70
N GLN A 324 -5.08 2.19 8.06
CA GLN A 324 -4.03 3.19 8.09
C GLN A 324 -4.14 4.03 9.35
N ALA A 325 -3.00 4.43 9.91
CA ALA A 325 -2.89 5.42 10.96
C ALA A 325 -1.77 6.42 10.63
N ASP A 326 -2.07 7.71 10.76
CA ASP A 326 -1.14 8.81 10.52
C ASP A 326 -0.60 9.34 11.85
N PHE A 327 0.72 9.39 11.97
CA PHE A 327 1.42 9.84 13.17
C PHE A 327 2.23 11.11 12.89
N ILE A 328 2.22 12.03 13.86
CA ILE A 328 3.07 13.22 13.90
C ILE A 328 3.67 13.32 15.29
N ALA A 329 4.99 13.29 15.39
CA ALA A 329 5.73 13.34 16.67
C ALA A 329 5.17 12.34 17.70
N SER A 330 4.96 11.11 17.26
CA SER A 330 4.41 9.98 18.04
C SER A 330 2.95 10.15 18.50
N LYS A 331 2.20 11.08 17.93
CA LYS A 331 0.76 11.28 18.20
C LYS A 331 -0.08 10.90 16.99
N ILE A 332 -1.18 10.19 17.21
CA ILE A 332 -2.13 9.84 16.14
C ILE A 332 -2.87 11.13 15.72
N LYS A 333 -2.83 11.45 14.44
CA LYS A 333 -3.60 12.56 13.85
C LYS A 333 -4.89 12.09 13.19
N GLY A 334 -4.87 10.87 12.68
CA GLY A 334 -6.02 10.28 12.04
C GLY A 334 -5.71 8.88 11.53
N GLY A 335 -6.70 8.28 10.89
CA GLY A 335 -6.55 7.00 10.25
C GLY A 335 -7.77 6.66 9.41
N ALA A 336 -7.62 5.65 8.59
CA ALA A 336 -8.66 5.16 7.70
C ALA A 336 -8.72 3.63 7.77
N LEU A 337 -9.87 3.06 7.46
CA LEU A 337 -10.01 1.61 7.34
C LEU A 337 -11.08 1.25 6.32
N SER A 338 -10.97 0.07 5.73
CA SER A 338 -12.00 -0.47 4.84
C SER A 338 -12.10 -1.98 4.92
N GLY A 339 -13.26 -2.51 4.57
CA GLY A 339 -13.52 -3.94 4.56
C GLY A 339 -14.91 -4.26 4.03
N ARG A 340 -15.38 -5.48 4.32
CA ARG A 340 -16.75 -5.92 4.03
C ARG A 340 -17.42 -6.48 5.27
N ILE A 341 -18.73 -6.31 5.41
CA ILE A 341 -19.52 -6.91 6.48
C ILE A 341 -20.62 -7.80 5.93
N LEU A 342 -20.65 -9.06 6.34
CA LEU A 342 -21.66 -10.02 5.93
C LEU A 342 -22.95 -9.78 6.73
N LEU A 343 -24.03 -9.43 6.04
CA LEU A 343 -25.31 -9.21 6.70
C LEU A 343 -25.95 -10.52 7.16
N PRO A 344 -26.74 -10.50 8.25
CA PRO A 344 -27.45 -11.68 8.76
C PRO A 344 -28.61 -12.12 7.86
N ILE A 345 -28.78 -11.52 6.69
CA ILE A 345 -29.76 -11.89 5.66
C ILE A 345 -29.07 -12.45 4.41
N GLN A 346 -27.80 -12.83 4.50
CA GLN A 346 -26.99 -13.40 3.42
C GLN A 346 -26.39 -14.74 3.85
N SER A 347 -26.21 -15.65 2.90
CA SER A 347 -25.55 -16.94 3.12
C SER A 347 -24.03 -16.80 3.10
N VAL A 348 -23.38 -17.59 3.96
CA VAL A 348 -21.92 -17.81 3.90
C VAL A 348 -21.57 -18.73 2.73
N GLU A 349 -22.46 -19.65 2.37
CA GLU A 349 -22.25 -20.65 1.30
C GLU A 349 -22.38 -20.01 -0.08
N ASN A 350 -21.48 -20.36 -1.00
CA ASN A 350 -21.69 -19.99 -2.40
C ASN A 350 -22.93 -20.74 -2.85
N SER A 351 -23.88 -20.05 -3.48
CA SER A 351 -24.83 -20.73 -4.36
C SER A 351 -24.07 -21.24 -5.58
N GLU A 352 -23.19 -22.21 -5.38
CA GLU A 352 -22.71 -23.13 -6.40
C GLU A 352 -23.34 -24.49 -6.07
N ASN A 353 -24.62 -24.64 -6.40
CA ASN A 353 -25.24 -25.94 -6.61
C ASN A 353 -25.88 -25.91 -7.99
N THR A 354 -25.06 -26.14 -9.00
CA THR A 354 -25.42 -27.06 -10.08
C THR A 354 -24.20 -27.92 -10.33
N ASP A 355 -24.13 -28.98 -9.54
CA ASP A 355 -23.63 -30.30 -9.86
C ASP A 355 -24.11 -30.76 -11.24
N ASP A 356 -23.52 -30.19 -12.30
CA ASP A 356 -23.41 -30.83 -13.61
C ASP A 356 -21.99 -31.37 -13.74
N THR A 357 -21.88 -32.68 -13.54
CA THR A 357 -20.67 -33.42 -13.91
C THR A 357 -20.53 -33.38 -15.43
N ASN A 358 -19.32 -33.02 -15.89
CA ASN A 358 -18.87 -33.03 -17.29
C ASN A 358 -19.28 -31.83 -18.16
N THR A 359 -18.58 -30.69 -18.01
CA THR A 359 -18.26 -29.85 -19.17
C THR A 359 -16.95 -29.09 -18.94
N ILE A 360 -16.09 -29.12 -19.96
CA ILE A 360 -14.76 -28.49 -20.04
C ILE A 360 -14.89 -26.97 -19.77
N PRO A 361 -13.98 -26.32 -19.01
CA PRO A 361 -14.09 -24.91 -18.69
C PRO A 361 -13.75 -24.07 -19.92
N SER A 362 -14.77 -23.44 -20.50
CA SER A 362 -14.60 -22.34 -21.44
C SER A 362 -15.52 -21.20 -20.99
N ASP A 363 -14.90 -20.11 -20.54
CA ASP A 363 -15.44 -18.76 -20.43
C ASP A 363 -16.88 -18.62 -19.90
N LYS A 364 -17.15 -19.14 -18.70
CA LYS A 364 -18.27 -18.63 -17.90
C LYS A 364 -17.80 -17.32 -17.25
N LYS A 365 -18.27 -16.18 -17.79
CA LYS A 365 -18.29 -14.90 -17.08
C LYS A 365 -18.98 -15.15 -15.73
N GLN A 366 -18.18 -15.22 -14.66
CA GLN A 366 -18.71 -15.30 -13.31
C GLN A 366 -19.49 -14.01 -13.03
N ASN A 367 -20.81 -14.08 -13.00
CA ASN A 367 -21.62 -13.12 -12.26
C ASN A 367 -21.42 -13.42 -10.78
N THR A 368 -20.30 -12.99 -10.21
CA THR A 368 -20.07 -13.07 -8.76
C THR A 368 -20.97 -12.04 -8.07
N SER A 369 -22.14 -12.47 -7.60
CA SER A 369 -22.86 -11.69 -6.59
C SER A 369 -21.91 -11.50 -5.40
N GLN A 370 -21.39 -10.29 -5.22
CA GLN A 370 -20.44 -10.02 -4.15
C GLN A 370 -21.12 -10.22 -2.79
N LYS A 371 -20.41 -10.90 -1.87
CA LYS A 371 -20.89 -11.12 -0.50
C LYS A 371 -20.47 -9.98 0.42
N GLY A 372 -21.36 -9.65 1.35
CA GLY A 372 -21.18 -8.58 2.32
C GLY A 372 -21.24 -7.18 1.70
N ILE A 373 -21.44 -6.19 2.56
CA ILE A 373 -21.48 -4.77 2.20
C ILE A 373 -20.11 -4.18 2.42
N HIS A 374 -19.55 -3.52 1.40
CA HIS A 374 -18.31 -2.77 1.55
C HIS A 374 -18.48 -1.59 2.50
N PHE A 375 -17.46 -1.32 3.30
CA PHE A 375 -17.42 -0.17 4.20
C PHE A 375 -16.06 0.50 4.17
N THR A 376 -16.07 1.82 4.41
CA THR A 376 -14.90 2.63 4.72
C THR A 376 -15.12 3.28 6.10
N GLY A 377 -14.09 3.87 6.68
CA GLY A 377 -14.19 4.53 7.97
C GLY A 377 -12.95 5.35 8.25
N ILE A 378 -13.10 6.37 9.10
CA ILE A 378 -12.01 7.23 9.56
C ILE A 378 -11.99 7.26 11.08
N PHE A 379 -10.81 7.47 11.68
CA PHE A 379 -10.69 7.64 13.12
C PHE A 379 -9.62 8.67 13.47
N THR A 380 -9.66 9.16 14.69
CA THR A 380 -8.69 10.07 15.33
C THR A 380 -8.35 9.50 16.71
N ASP A 381 -7.49 10.17 17.46
CA ASP A 381 -7.13 9.75 18.83
C ASP A 381 -8.31 9.87 19.82
N GLU A 382 -9.23 10.81 19.57
CA GLU A 382 -10.38 11.08 20.43
C GLU A 382 -11.65 10.36 19.96
N ASP A 383 -11.84 10.25 18.64
CA ASP A 383 -13.09 9.77 18.03
C ASP A 383 -12.86 8.71 16.94
N TYR A 384 -13.66 7.64 16.96
CA TYR A 384 -13.79 6.68 15.88
C TYR A 384 -15.07 6.96 15.09
N MET A 385 -14.96 7.45 13.85
CA MET A 385 -16.09 7.76 12.98
C MET A 385 -16.13 6.82 11.77
N LEU A 386 -16.83 5.71 11.91
CA LEU A 386 -16.94 4.70 10.87
C LEU A 386 -18.24 4.88 10.06
N LYS A 387 -18.12 5.08 8.73
CA LYS A 387 -19.24 5.31 7.80
C LYS A 387 -19.11 4.40 6.60
N ALA A 388 -19.97 3.39 6.46
CA ALA A 388 -19.90 2.57 5.26
C ALA A 388 -20.43 3.23 4.00
N SER A 389 -19.99 2.68 2.89
CA SER A 389 -20.35 3.04 1.53
C SER A 389 -20.43 1.75 0.69
N SER A 390 -21.60 1.38 0.19
CA SER A 390 -21.71 0.33 -0.83
C SER A 390 -22.91 0.54 -1.73
N LEU A 391 -22.72 0.32 -3.03
CA LEU A 391 -23.66 0.61 -4.13
C LEU A 391 -23.96 -0.61 -5.02
N GLU A 392 -23.70 -1.83 -4.53
CA GLU A 392 -23.77 -3.04 -5.36
C GLU A 392 -25.09 -3.83 -5.23
N LYS A 393 -25.34 -4.72 -6.19
CA LYS A 393 -26.44 -5.71 -6.13
C LYS A 393 -26.09 -6.81 -5.13
N ILE A 394 -27.04 -7.13 -4.24
CA ILE A 394 -26.82 -8.05 -3.11
C ILE A 394 -27.92 -9.09 -3.06
N SER A 395 -27.55 -10.36 -2.93
CA SER A 395 -28.51 -11.45 -2.72
C SER A 395 -28.93 -11.52 -1.25
N PHE A 396 -30.24 -11.59 -1.00
CA PHE A 396 -30.83 -11.75 0.33
C PHE A 396 -31.47 -13.14 0.48
N ASP A 397 -30.92 -13.94 1.38
CA ASP A 397 -31.43 -15.25 1.77
C ASP A 397 -32.79 -15.17 2.46
N LEU A 398 -33.05 -14.09 3.20
CA LEU A 398 -34.28 -13.87 3.99
C LEU A 398 -35.54 -14.24 3.20
N TRP A 399 -35.62 -13.83 1.93
CA TRP A 399 -36.76 -14.11 1.05
C TRP A 399 -36.35 -14.60 -0.34
N LYS A 400 -35.14 -15.15 -0.49
CA LYS A 400 -34.54 -15.48 -1.80
C LYS A 400 -34.66 -14.30 -2.78
N ALA A 401 -34.28 -13.11 -2.31
CA ALA A 401 -34.42 -11.89 -3.07
C ALA A 401 -33.10 -11.49 -3.71
N GLN A 402 -33.17 -10.82 -4.86
CA GLN A 402 -32.03 -10.09 -5.41
C GLN A 402 -32.28 -8.60 -5.22
N ALA A 403 -31.47 -7.95 -4.39
CA ALA A 403 -31.60 -6.54 -4.06
C ALA A 403 -30.58 -5.68 -4.81
N THR A 404 -30.96 -4.42 -5.04
CA THR A 404 -30.09 -3.32 -5.42
C THR A 404 -30.19 -2.28 -4.32
N ILE A 405 -29.04 -1.89 -3.75
CA ILE A 405 -28.96 -0.96 -2.62
C ILE A 405 -28.81 0.47 -3.15
N GLU A 406 -29.63 1.39 -2.66
CA GLU A 406 -29.56 2.81 -3.01
C GLU A 406 -28.45 3.54 -2.25
N PRO A 407 -27.86 4.61 -2.83
CA PRO A 407 -26.80 5.42 -2.21
C PRO A 407 -27.14 6.04 -0.84
N SER A 408 -28.42 6.16 -0.49
CA SER A 408 -28.84 6.66 0.82
C SER A 408 -28.64 5.65 1.97
N SER A 409 -28.26 4.41 1.63
CA SER A 409 -27.94 3.37 2.59
C SER A 409 -26.61 3.63 3.30
N TYR A 410 -26.50 3.24 4.56
CA TYR A 410 -25.29 3.45 5.36
C TYR A 410 -25.09 2.36 6.41
N ILE A 411 -23.87 2.27 6.95
CA ILE A 411 -23.54 1.43 8.10
C ILE A 411 -22.88 2.29 9.17
N GLU A 412 -23.35 2.14 10.39
CA GLU A 412 -22.75 2.64 11.63
C GLU A 412 -21.99 1.47 12.29
N LEU A 413 -20.68 1.63 12.54
CA LEU A 413 -19.89 0.69 13.33
C LEU A 413 -19.50 1.35 14.65
N GLN A 414 -20.32 1.15 15.69
CA GLN A 414 -20.01 1.69 17.02
C GLN A 414 -19.06 0.74 17.76
N ILE A 415 -18.20 1.27 18.63
CA ILE A 415 -17.37 0.44 19.52
C ILE A 415 -18.08 0.33 20.87
N LYS A 416 -18.36 -0.90 21.30
CA LYS A 416 -18.90 -1.22 22.62
C LYS A 416 -18.08 -2.35 23.23
N ASP A 417 -17.60 -2.16 24.46
CA ASP A 417 -16.75 -3.14 25.16
C ASP A 417 -15.55 -3.62 24.32
N LYS A 418 -14.86 -2.68 23.66
CA LYS A 418 -13.69 -2.92 22.77
C LYS A 418 -14.00 -3.79 21.53
N LYS A 419 -15.26 -3.87 21.10
CA LYS A 419 -15.68 -4.64 19.93
C LYS A 419 -16.69 -3.84 19.08
N PHE A 420 -16.74 -4.12 17.78
CA PHE A 420 -17.70 -3.46 16.89
C PHE A 420 -19.14 -3.94 17.11
N ALA A 421 -20.07 -3.00 17.19
CA ALA A 421 -21.52 -3.17 17.20
C ALA A 421 -22.09 -2.54 15.91
N PRO A 422 -22.27 -3.33 14.84
CA PRO A 422 -22.72 -2.83 13.55
C PRO A 422 -24.23 -2.58 13.54
N LYS A 423 -24.62 -1.54 12.81
CA LYS A 423 -25.99 -1.25 12.39
C LYS A 423 -25.97 -0.79 10.93
N VAL A 424 -26.79 -1.41 10.10
CA VAL A 424 -26.92 -1.12 8.67
C VAL A 424 -28.33 -0.64 8.43
N VAL A 425 -28.47 0.44 7.68
CA VAL A 425 -29.76 0.98 7.26
C VAL A 425 -29.77 1.04 5.74
N LEU A 426 -30.67 0.27 5.14
CA LEU A 426 -30.73 0.06 3.70
C LEU A 426 -31.99 0.70 3.11
N ASP A 427 -31.80 1.40 2.00
CA ASP A 427 -32.85 1.84 1.08
C ASP A 427 -32.59 1.14 -0.26
N GLY A 428 -33.64 0.82 -1.03
CA GLY A 428 -33.46 0.22 -2.34
C GLY A 428 -34.65 -0.55 -2.87
N GLN A 429 -34.37 -1.47 -3.78
CA GLN A 429 -35.37 -2.32 -4.42
C GLN A 429 -34.88 -3.76 -4.55
N MET A 430 -35.80 -4.72 -4.57
CA MET A 430 -35.48 -6.12 -4.80
C MET A 430 -36.49 -6.81 -5.71
N SER A 431 -36.07 -7.96 -6.24
CA SER A 431 -36.93 -8.91 -6.91
C SER A 431 -37.07 -10.18 -6.09
N LEU A 432 -38.26 -10.77 -6.09
CA LEU A 432 -38.62 -12.03 -5.46
C LEU A 432 -39.04 -13.01 -6.56
N GLN A 433 -38.44 -14.19 -6.58
CA GLN A 433 -38.74 -15.21 -7.59
C GLN A 433 -38.55 -16.60 -6.98
N GLU A 434 -39.41 -17.55 -7.35
CA GLU A 434 -39.34 -18.91 -6.78
C GLU A 434 -38.10 -19.68 -7.25
N ASN A 435 -37.86 -19.72 -8.57
CA ASN A 435 -36.76 -20.39 -9.26
C ASN A 435 -36.31 -19.58 -10.50
N ASP A 436 -35.15 -19.88 -11.09
CA ASP A 436 -34.71 -19.23 -12.34
C ASP A 436 -35.18 -20.00 -13.59
N THR A 437 -36.49 -20.28 -13.69
CA THR A 437 -37.10 -21.02 -14.82
C THR A 437 -38.40 -20.36 -15.30
N ASP A 438 -38.83 -20.64 -16.52
CA ASP A 438 -40.09 -20.11 -17.07
C ASP A 438 -41.37 -20.61 -16.34
N LYS A 439 -41.22 -21.58 -15.43
CA LYS A 439 -42.31 -22.23 -14.68
C LYS A 439 -42.51 -21.66 -13.27
N ASN A 440 -42.24 -20.37 -13.07
CA ASN A 440 -42.34 -19.75 -11.76
C ASN A 440 -43.78 -19.57 -11.27
N THR A 441 -44.03 -19.96 -10.02
CA THR A 441 -45.31 -19.64 -9.36
C THR A 441 -45.43 -18.15 -9.07
N TYR A 442 -44.33 -17.46 -8.77
CA TYR A 442 -44.33 -16.01 -8.56
C TYR A 442 -43.06 -15.37 -9.12
N LYS A 443 -43.22 -14.15 -9.62
CA LYS A 443 -42.14 -13.25 -10.01
C LYS A 443 -42.56 -11.82 -9.71
N PHE A 444 -42.05 -11.28 -8.59
CA PHE A 444 -42.28 -9.91 -8.18
C PHE A 444 -41.01 -9.10 -8.37
N GLU A 445 -41.08 -8.03 -9.15
CA GLU A 445 -39.97 -7.14 -9.44
C GLU A 445 -40.25 -5.74 -8.87
N GLY A 446 -39.21 -4.95 -8.60
CA GLY A 446 -39.40 -3.58 -8.13
C GLY A 446 -40.06 -3.48 -6.75
N ILE A 447 -39.81 -4.46 -5.86
CA ILE A 447 -40.21 -4.36 -4.46
C ILE A 447 -39.29 -3.37 -3.75
N THR A 448 -39.77 -2.16 -3.49
CA THR A 448 -38.99 -1.09 -2.86
C THR A 448 -39.01 -1.21 -1.35
N PHE A 449 -37.90 -0.91 -0.67
CA PHE A 449 -37.81 -0.83 0.78
C PHE A 449 -37.10 0.46 1.22
N ARG A 450 -37.49 1.00 2.38
CA ARG A 450 -36.79 2.14 3.02
C ARG A 450 -36.55 1.87 4.50
N LYS A 451 -35.40 2.36 4.97
CA LYS A 451 -34.86 2.16 6.31
C LYS A 451 -34.91 0.70 6.77
N PHE A 452 -34.65 -0.23 5.85
CA PHE A 452 -34.51 -1.63 6.18
C PHE A 452 -33.24 -1.81 7.02
N THR A 453 -33.44 -1.93 8.32
CA THR A 453 -32.42 -1.81 9.35
C THR A 453 -32.06 -3.18 9.89
N LEU A 454 -30.77 -3.48 9.95
CA LEU A 454 -30.18 -4.68 10.53
C LEU A 454 -29.16 -4.25 11.58
N GLN A 455 -29.14 -4.87 12.75
CA GLN A 455 -28.18 -4.53 13.80
C GLN A 455 -27.93 -5.70 14.76
N THR A 456 -26.89 -5.62 15.59
CA THR A 456 -26.53 -6.64 16.60
C THR A 456 -27.19 -6.41 17.96
N GLN A 457 -28.16 -5.49 18.05
CA GLN A 457 -28.93 -5.20 19.27
C GLN A 457 -30.42 -5.20 18.94
N GLU A 458 -31.29 -5.46 19.92
CA GLU A 458 -32.74 -5.46 19.69
C GLU A 458 -33.28 -4.05 19.37
N PRO A 459 -34.18 -3.90 18.38
CA PRO A 459 -34.64 -4.94 17.45
C PRO A 459 -33.56 -5.28 16.40
N TYR A 460 -33.24 -6.56 16.20
CA TYR A 460 -32.17 -6.99 15.28
C TYR A 460 -32.48 -6.72 13.80
N ILE A 461 -33.76 -6.59 13.47
CA ILE A 461 -34.26 -6.34 12.12
C ILE A 461 -35.52 -5.47 12.22
N ALA A 462 -35.62 -4.44 11.37
CA ALA A 462 -36.74 -3.54 11.29
C ALA A 462 -36.81 -2.90 9.90
N ALA A 463 -37.95 -2.30 9.54
CA ALA A 463 -38.05 -1.48 8.33
C ALA A 463 -39.11 -0.40 8.52
N GLU A 464 -38.93 0.74 7.87
CA GLU A 464 -39.94 1.82 7.87
C GLU A 464 -40.99 1.60 6.78
N TYR A 465 -40.56 1.15 5.60
CA TYR A 465 -41.46 1.06 4.46
C TYR A 465 -41.09 -0.07 3.52
N PHE A 466 -42.12 -0.73 2.99
CA PHE A 466 -42.06 -1.62 1.84
C PHE A 466 -43.16 -1.24 0.84
N GLY A 467 -42.88 -1.42 -0.44
CA GLY A 467 -43.81 -1.12 -1.53
C GLY A 467 -43.50 -1.95 -2.77
N ALA A 468 -44.34 -1.85 -3.78
CA ALA A 468 -44.14 -2.51 -5.07
C ALA A 468 -44.33 -1.50 -6.21
N LYS A 469 -43.46 -1.56 -7.22
CA LYS A 469 -43.55 -0.77 -8.45
C LYS A 469 -43.41 -1.68 -9.66
N GLY A 470 -44.05 -1.29 -10.77
CA GLY A 470 -44.01 -2.06 -12.01
C GLY A 470 -44.94 -3.28 -11.99
N GLU A 471 -44.89 -4.04 -13.07
CA GLU A 471 -45.73 -5.22 -13.26
C GLU A 471 -45.25 -6.39 -12.40
N GLN A 472 -46.19 -7.03 -11.71
CA GLN A 472 -45.94 -8.21 -10.89
C GLN A 472 -46.60 -9.42 -11.55
N ARG A 473 -46.06 -10.63 -11.38
CA ARG A 473 -46.65 -11.83 -11.99
C ARG A 473 -46.83 -12.97 -10.99
N LEU A 474 -47.96 -13.67 -11.11
CA LEU A 474 -48.31 -14.87 -10.36
C LEU A 474 -48.77 -15.95 -11.34
N ALA A 475 -48.10 -17.11 -11.35
CA ALA A 475 -48.29 -18.18 -12.34
C ALA A 475 -48.31 -17.66 -13.79
N ASN A 476 -47.38 -16.74 -14.10
CA ASN A 476 -47.27 -16.01 -15.37
C ASN A 476 -48.44 -15.07 -15.71
N PHE A 477 -49.46 -14.92 -14.87
CA PHE A 477 -50.49 -13.90 -15.04
C PHE A 477 -50.04 -12.56 -14.46
N PRO A 478 -50.27 -11.43 -15.17
CA PRO A 478 -50.03 -10.11 -14.61
C PRO A 478 -50.98 -9.86 -13.43
N VAL A 479 -50.42 -9.38 -12.32
CA VAL A 479 -51.16 -9.04 -11.12
C VAL A 479 -50.83 -7.63 -10.65
N SER A 480 -51.82 -6.97 -10.08
CA SER A 480 -51.62 -5.71 -9.36
C SER A 480 -51.40 -5.98 -7.88
N VAL A 481 -50.48 -5.25 -7.27
CA VAL A 481 -50.10 -5.39 -5.86
C VAL A 481 -50.47 -4.13 -5.09
N LYS A 482 -51.10 -4.31 -3.92
CA LYS A 482 -51.43 -3.27 -2.94
C LYS A 482 -51.01 -3.74 -1.54
N ASP A 483 -51.06 -2.84 -0.56
CA ASP A 483 -50.92 -3.17 0.87
C ASP A 483 -49.67 -4.01 1.20
N VAL A 484 -48.50 -3.54 0.74
CA VAL A 484 -47.22 -4.21 1.02
C VAL A 484 -46.82 -3.99 2.47
N ASN A 485 -46.83 -5.04 3.27
CA ASN A 485 -46.59 -4.97 4.71
C ASN A 485 -45.54 -5.98 5.15
N VAL A 486 -44.56 -5.53 5.93
CA VAL A 486 -43.53 -6.37 6.52
C VAL A 486 -43.75 -6.53 8.02
N ASN A 487 -43.56 -7.73 8.54
CA ASN A 487 -43.64 -8.03 9.97
C ASN A 487 -42.41 -8.80 10.43
N PHE A 488 -41.78 -8.35 11.52
CA PHE A 488 -40.70 -9.05 12.19
C PHE A 488 -41.12 -9.38 13.62
N LYS A 489 -41.21 -10.66 13.98
CA LYS A 489 -41.62 -11.10 15.33
C LYS A 489 -40.81 -12.32 15.78
N GLY A 490 -39.97 -12.10 16.80
CA GLY A 490 -39.06 -13.13 17.31
C GLY A 490 -38.18 -13.68 16.18
N ASN A 491 -38.27 -14.98 15.93
CA ASN A 491 -37.50 -15.67 14.88
C ASN A 491 -38.26 -15.81 13.55
N ARG A 492 -39.29 -15.01 13.29
CA ARG A 492 -40.09 -15.05 12.05
C ARG A 492 -40.16 -13.68 11.41
N ALA A 493 -40.07 -13.65 10.08
CA ALA A 493 -40.35 -12.48 9.26
C ALA A 493 -41.39 -12.83 8.20
N SER A 494 -42.30 -11.92 7.89
CA SER A 494 -43.21 -12.06 6.74
C SER A 494 -43.25 -10.77 5.93
N LEU A 495 -43.30 -10.92 4.61
CA LEU A 495 -43.61 -9.84 3.67
C LEU A 495 -44.90 -10.22 2.94
N ASN A 496 -45.90 -9.37 3.10
CA ASN A 496 -47.28 -9.63 2.73
C ASN A 496 -47.72 -8.62 1.67
N PHE A 497 -48.45 -9.10 0.68
CA PHE A 497 -48.94 -8.34 -0.44
C PHE A 497 -50.42 -8.61 -0.62
N GLY A 498 -51.24 -7.57 -0.78
CA GLY A 498 -52.57 -7.69 -1.37
C GLY A 498 -52.43 -7.85 -2.88
N ILE A 499 -53.04 -8.88 -3.45
CA ILE A 499 -52.98 -9.19 -4.89
C ILE A 499 -54.35 -9.04 -5.51
N ARG A 500 -54.39 -8.42 -6.69
CA ARG A 500 -55.57 -8.42 -7.55
C ARG A 500 -55.19 -8.91 -8.96
N VAL A 501 -55.86 -9.97 -9.40
CA VAL A 501 -55.68 -10.62 -10.71
C VAL A 501 -56.84 -10.25 -11.62
N GLY A 502 -56.54 -9.72 -12.80
CA GLY A 502 -57.56 -9.47 -13.82
C GLY A 502 -57.97 -10.77 -14.52
N LEU A 503 -59.27 -11.06 -14.55
CA LEU A 503 -59.83 -12.23 -15.24
C LEU A 503 -60.40 -11.86 -16.61
N GLN A 504 -60.82 -10.61 -16.80
CA GLN A 504 -61.20 -10.03 -18.09
C GLN A 504 -60.89 -8.54 -18.09
N LYS A 505 -60.45 -8.02 -19.24
CA LYS A 505 -60.14 -6.60 -19.45
C LYS A 505 -61.29 -5.73 -18.95
N ASP A 506 -61.00 -4.92 -17.93
CA ASP A 506 -61.85 -3.90 -17.33
C ASP A 506 -63.20 -4.37 -16.75
N LYS A 507 -63.37 -5.68 -16.46
CA LYS A 507 -64.66 -6.23 -15.99
C LYS A 507 -64.59 -7.06 -14.71
N PHE A 508 -63.67 -8.02 -14.64
CA PHE A 508 -63.61 -8.99 -13.54
C PHE A 508 -62.21 -9.03 -12.95
N SER A 509 -62.10 -8.92 -11.64
CA SER A 509 -60.85 -9.15 -10.92
C SER A 509 -61.08 -9.97 -9.66
N ALA A 510 -60.22 -10.95 -9.42
CA ALA A 510 -60.18 -11.68 -8.16
C ALA A 510 -59.15 -11.05 -7.23
N GLU A 511 -59.46 -10.95 -5.94
CA GLU A 511 -58.55 -10.42 -4.91
C GLU A 511 -58.14 -11.50 -3.92
N GLY A 512 -56.91 -11.42 -3.44
CA GLY A 512 -56.40 -12.24 -2.36
C GLY A 512 -55.10 -11.66 -1.82
N GLY A 513 -54.27 -12.50 -1.23
CA GLY A 513 -52.99 -12.12 -0.65
C GLY A 513 -51.89 -13.10 -1.01
N PHE A 514 -50.67 -12.60 -1.00
CA PHE A 514 -49.45 -13.40 -1.05
C PHE A 514 -48.57 -13.04 0.13
N SER A 515 -48.03 -14.05 0.79
CA SER A 515 -47.12 -13.88 1.90
C SER A 515 -45.87 -14.71 1.66
N ILE A 516 -44.70 -14.08 1.77
CA ILE A 516 -43.42 -14.79 1.81
C ILE A 516 -42.85 -14.71 3.23
N TYR A 517 -42.41 -15.85 3.73
CA TYR A 517 -42.01 -16.03 5.11
C TYR A 517 -40.54 -16.41 5.19
N ALA A 518 -39.90 -15.88 6.23
CA ALA A 518 -38.54 -16.24 6.63
C ALA A 518 -38.51 -16.71 8.07
N LYS A 519 -37.49 -17.49 8.40
CA LYS A 519 -37.16 -17.88 9.77
C LYS A 519 -35.71 -17.55 10.08
N LYS A 520 -35.45 -17.19 11.33
CA LYS A 520 -34.10 -17.03 11.85
C LYS A 520 -33.56 -18.40 12.28
N GLU A 521 -32.44 -18.78 11.70
CA GLU A 521 -31.64 -19.96 12.05
C GLU A 521 -30.29 -19.48 12.59
N LYS A 522 -30.05 -19.66 13.90
CA LYS A 522 -28.89 -19.10 14.62
C LYS A 522 -28.78 -17.58 14.42
N SER A 523 -27.71 -17.09 13.79
CA SER A 523 -27.48 -15.68 13.48
C SER A 523 -28.09 -15.22 12.15
N THR A 524 -28.56 -16.15 11.31
CA THR A 524 -28.93 -15.87 9.92
C THR A 524 -30.41 -16.01 9.66
N TRP A 525 -30.96 -15.17 8.81
CA TRP A 525 -32.32 -15.24 8.32
C TRP A 525 -32.38 -15.96 6.98
N LYS A 526 -33.29 -16.93 6.87
CA LYS A 526 -33.49 -17.70 5.65
C LYS A 526 -34.94 -17.76 5.24
N TYR A 527 -35.15 -17.81 3.94
CA TYR A 527 -36.41 -18.16 3.33
C TYR A 527 -36.95 -19.46 3.91
N ASN A 528 -38.24 -19.46 4.26
CA ASN A 528 -38.94 -20.62 4.81
C ASN A 528 -40.01 -21.13 3.83
N THR A 529 -40.96 -20.30 3.44
CA THR A 529 -42.04 -20.67 2.49
C THR A 529 -42.72 -19.42 1.96
N PHE A 530 -43.59 -19.58 0.95
CA PHE A 530 -44.63 -18.61 0.61
C PHE A 530 -46.02 -19.25 0.72
N GLU A 531 -47.04 -18.41 0.79
CA GLU A 531 -48.46 -18.78 0.78
C GLU A 531 -49.23 -17.81 -0.12
N ILE A 532 -50.25 -18.33 -0.80
CA ILE A 532 -51.21 -17.55 -1.59
C ILE A 532 -52.58 -17.82 -0.97
N SER A 533 -53.30 -16.77 -0.57
CA SER A 533 -54.68 -16.94 -0.11
C SER A 533 -55.59 -17.33 -1.27
N GLU A 534 -56.80 -17.80 -0.96
CA GLU A 534 -57.83 -17.94 -1.98
C GLU A 534 -58.03 -16.60 -2.70
N LEU A 535 -58.02 -16.63 -4.04
CA LEU A 535 -58.35 -15.50 -4.88
C LEU A 535 -59.87 -15.48 -5.03
N ALA A 536 -60.53 -14.50 -4.42
CA ALA A 536 -61.98 -14.39 -4.40
C ALA A 536 -62.48 -13.36 -5.41
N LEU A 537 -63.44 -13.77 -6.22
CA LEU A 537 -64.32 -12.91 -7.00
C LEU A 537 -65.60 -12.73 -6.18
N ASN A 538 -65.91 -11.51 -5.76
CA ASN A 538 -67.03 -11.25 -4.86
C ASN A 538 -68.10 -10.41 -5.55
N ASN A 539 -69.28 -11.02 -5.75
CA ASN A 539 -70.52 -10.37 -6.18
C ASN A 539 -70.36 -9.45 -7.39
N VAL A 540 -69.74 -9.95 -8.46
CA VAL A 540 -69.57 -9.15 -9.68
C VAL A 540 -70.78 -9.30 -10.58
N ASP A 541 -71.36 -8.17 -10.96
CA ASP A 541 -72.49 -8.08 -11.88
C ASP A 541 -72.03 -8.39 -13.32
N ALA A 542 -72.45 -9.56 -13.81
CA ALA A 542 -72.19 -10.02 -15.17
C ALA A 542 -73.36 -9.71 -16.12
N VAL A 543 -74.11 -8.63 -15.88
CA VAL A 543 -75.28 -8.13 -16.65
C VAL A 543 -76.52 -9.01 -16.54
N VAL A 544 -76.36 -10.33 -16.49
CA VAL A 544 -77.45 -11.32 -16.40
C VAL A 544 -77.46 -12.10 -15.08
N ALA A 545 -76.40 -11.99 -14.27
CA ALA A 545 -76.29 -12.62 -12.96
C ALA A 545 -75.17 -11.98 -12.12
N ASN A 546 -75.27 -12.09 -10.79
CA ASN A 546 -74.15 -11.82 -9.89
C ASN A 546 -73.31 -13.08 -9.72
N VAL A 547 -72.01 -12.97 -9.98
CA VAL A 547 -71.07 -14.09 -9.91
C VAL A 547 -70.12 -13.89 -8.73
N SER A 548 -70.04 -14.91 -7.87
CA SER A 548 -69.02 -15.03 -6.84
C SER A 548 -68.29 -16.36 -7.01
N GLY A 549 -67.00 -16.37 -6.72
CA GLY A 549 -66.17 -17.57 -6.88
C GLY A 549 -64.87 -17.44 -6.14
N LYS A 550 -64.21 -18.58 -5.90
CA LYS A 550 -62.90 -18.62 -5.25
C LYS A 550 -61.99 -19.54 -6.04
N LEU A 551 -60.78 -19.08 -6.30
CA LEU A 551 -59.71 -19.87 -6.90
C LEU A 551 -58.64 -20.12 -5.85
N LYS A 552 -58.38 -21.39 -5.56
CA LYS A 552 -57.28 -21.82 -4.72
C LYS A 552 -56.15 -22.32 -5.61
N LEU A 553 -55.00 -21.64 -5.57
CA LEU A 553 -53.80 -22.09 -6.26
C LEU A 553 -53.09 -23.13 -5.40
N MET A 554 -53.07 -24.38 -5.84
CA MET A 554 -52.42 -25.49 -5.15
C MET A 554 -50.95 -25.59 -5.58
N LYS A 555 -50.05 -25.84 -4.63
CA LYS A 555 -48.62 -26.02 -4.89
C LYS A 555 -48.40 -27.35 -5.65
N ASN A 556 -47.67 -27.32 -6.77
CA ASN A 556 -47.40 -28.47 -7.67
C ASN A 556 -48.61 -29.08 -8.37
N ASP A 557 -49.65 -28.30 -8.70
CA ASP A 557 -50.80 -28.82 -9.44
C ASP A 557 -50.55 -28.87 -10.96
N LEU A 558 -50.70 -30.05 -11.56
CA LEU A 558 -50.60 -30.30 -13.02
C LEU A 558 -51.68 -29.53 -13.82
N LEU A 559 -52.71 -28.99 -13.15
CA LEU A 559 -53.79 -28.24 -13.80
C LEU A 559 -53.38 -26.87 -14.37
N THR A 560 -52.26 -26.29 -13.92
CA THR A 560 -51.68 -25.08 -14.57
C THR A 560 -51.19 -25.35 -16.00
N GLU A 561 -50.98 -26.62 -16.37
CA GLU A 561 -50.50 -27.03 -17.68
C GLU A 561 -51.61 -27.06 -18.76
N MET A 562 -52.88 -27.10 -18.36
CA MET A 562 -54.00 -27.15 -19.31
C MET A 562 -54.57 -25.78 -19.71
N VAL A 563 -54.45 -24.75 -18.86
CA VAL A 563 -55.03 -23.42 -19.16
C VAL A 563 -54.14 -22.60 -20.11
N SER A 564 -52.81 -22.85 -20.17
CA SER A 564 -51.93 -22.12 -21.10
C SER A 564 -52.11 -22.51 -22.58
N ARG A 565 -52.85 -23.59 -22.88
CA ARG A 565 -53.15 -24.02 -24.25
C ARG A 565 -54.54 -23.66 -24.75
N ARG A 566 -55.41 -23.08 -23.93
CA ARG A 566 -56.73 -22.58 -24.38
C ARG A 566 -57.19 -21.38 -23.53
N CYS A 567 -56.74 -20.21 -23.93
CA CYS A 567 -57.47 -18.94 -23.86
C CYS A 567 -57.37 -18.27 -25.22
#